data_AF-A0A0Q4GLI3-F1
#
_entry.id   AF-A0A0Q4GLI3-F1
#
_cell.length_a   1.000
_cell.length_b   1.000
_cell.length_c   1.000
_cell.angle_alpha   90.00
_cell.angle_beta   90.00
_cell.angle_gamma   90.00
#
_symmetry.space_group_name_H-M   'P 1'
#
loop_
_entity.id
_entity.type
_entity.pdbx_description
1 polymer ?
#
loop_
_entity_poly.entity_id
_entity_poly.type
_entity_poly.pdbx_seq_one_letter_code
_entity_poly.pdbx_strand_id
1 'polypeptide(L)'
;MQPASADTLGNAIADAYRNNPRLEAQRAQLRVLDEQVIQAASPYRLNVGVVASLSYQEQVQRAGFFNDFQKFDQKMMGAAVSVSQILSTGGRTAAQLSASEADVLSGRERLREVENFILFEVVDSYVSVRRDSRIVAIQERSVGSYERQVQQAQARERGGDLTRVDIAQAQAQLLIIRTSLAQARASLEQSRARFAAVVGRNPGVLEPEPALPGLPTSIDTAYQIAEKESPTLWQAILNERAGRSRVAAARAERNPTIATEGRYGYNAPASYNVRDMGRALSGVVTVTVPLINQGVVGSQIRAAIANQQSLSFLIEDTRRSVDSALLNAWNQSITSQDQVTNGQAAVEAAQVALDGVRRGFAEGFRSNFEVLDSEQRLLNAQLILANAQYSQYAGQANVLAYLGRLQAAAIDQAVAIYDSAANLEKQKRSQLSPFTAIVRAFDSIQVPSSRNRAAPILPPATDTTVIAAVAPPPSGPLATTLPVDPTGRPTPPEGEAPSQRR
;
A
#
# COMPACT_ATOMS: atom_id res chain seq x y z
N MET A 1 2.98 17.59 -36.36
CA MET A 1 1.76 17.59 -35.53
C MET A 1 1.13 16.21 -35.69
N GLN A 2 1.33 15.32 -34.72
CA GLN A 2 0.57 14.06 -34.67
C GLN A 2 -0.90 14.41 -34.42
N PRO A 3 -1.86 13.71 -35.05
CA PRO A 3 -3.28 13.95 -34.83
C PRO A 3 -3.56 13.87 -33.32
N ALA A 4 -4.37 14.80 -32.82
CA ALA A 4 -4.81 14.82 -31.42
C ALA A 4 -5.72 13.62 -31.16
N SER A 5 -5.12 12.44 -30.99
CA SER A 5 -5.75 11.28 -30.38
C SER A 5 -6.22 11.71 -28.99
N ALA A 6 -7.48 11.47 -28.68
CA ALA A 6 -7.95 11.62 -27.32
C ALA A 6 -7.16 10.65 -26.42
N ASP A 7 -6.92 11.08 -25.19
CA ASP A 7 -6.10 10.37 -24.22
C ASP A 7 -6.95 9.30 -23.54
N THR A 8 -6.45 8.07 -23.53
CA THR A 8 -7.15 6.91 -22.97
C THR A 8 -6.73 6.67 -21.53
N LEU A 9 -7.59 6.01 -20.76
CA LEU A 9 -7.23 5.56 -19.41
C LEU A 9 -5.98 4.67 -19.40
N GLY A 10 -5.82 3.81 -20.41
CA GLY A 10 -4.64 2.95 -20.58
C GLY A 10 -3.34 3.74 -20.75
N ASN A 11 -3.36 4.83 -21.52
CA ASN A 11 -2.19 5.71 -21.68
C ASN A 11 -1.84 6.42 -20.37
N ALA A 12 -2.84 6.94 -19.64
CA ALA A 12 -2.63 7.57 -18.33
C ALA A 12 -2.03 6.60 -17.31
N ILE A 13 -2.50 5.33 -17.30
CA ILE A 13 -1.94 4.27 -16.48
C ILE A 13 -0.49 3.97 -16.87
N ALA A 14 -0.19 3.85 -18.17
CA ALA A 14 1.15 3.57 -18.65
C ALA A 14 2.14 4.68 -18.27
N ASP A 15 1.72 5.94 -18.38
CA ASP A 15 2.53 7.08 -17.99
C ASP A 15 2.79 7.12 -16.48
N ALA A 16 1.75 6.88 -15.66
CA ALA A 16 1.90 6.78 -14.21
C ALA A 16 2.82 5.60 -13.82
N TYR A 17 2.69 4.44 -14.44
CA TYR A 17 3.51 3.26 -14.13
C TYR A 17 5.00 3.46 -14.44
N ARG A 18 5.31 4.31 -15.42
CA ARG A 18 6.68 4.64 -15.82
C ARG A 18 7.28 5.78 -15.00
N ASN A 19 6.49 6.80 -14.68
CA ASN A 19 7.02 8.07 -14.19
C ASN A 19 6.65 8.40 -12.73
N ASN A 20 5.78 7.62 -12.08
CA ASN A 20 5.33 7.96 -10.73
C ASN A 20 6.44 7.75 -9.69
N PRO A 21 6.87 8.80 -8.97
CA PRO A 21 7.99 8.72 -8.03
C PRO A 21 7.69 7.85 -6.80
N ARG A 22 6.42 7.70 -6.39
CA ARG A 22 6.05 6.82 -5.27
C ARG A 22 6.28 5.35 -5.64
N LEU A 23 5.97 4.99 -6.89
CA LEU A 23 6.20 3.64 -7.40
C LEU A 23 7.70 3.33 -7.51
N GLU A 24 8.50 4.25 -8.05
CA GLU A 24 9.95 4.11 -8.11
C GLU A 24 10.61 4.03 -6.72
N ALA A 25 10.14 4.82 -5.76
CA ALA A 25 10.59 4.73 -4.37
C ALA A 25 10.30 3.33 -3.78
N GLN A 26 9.11 2.78 -4.02
CA GLN A 26 8.76 1.44 -3.54
C GLN A 26 9.56 0.33 -4.25
N ARG A 27 9.83 0.47 -5.56
CA ARG A 27 10.74 -0.43 -6.30
C ARG A 27 12.16 -0.37 -5.74
N ALA A 28 12.65 0.81 -5.36
CA ALA A 28 13.95 0.98 -4.71
C ALA A 28 13.97 0.31 -3.32
N GLN A 29 12.89 0.44 -2.53
CA GLN A 29 12.77 -0.22 -1.24
C GLN A 29 12.79 -1.75 -1.37
N LEU A 30 12.15 -2.31 -2.39
CA LEU A 30 12.22 -3.74 -2.67
C LEU A 30 13.67 -4.19 -2.98
N ARG A 31 14.41 -3.40 -3.76
CA ARG A 31 15.84 -3.67 -4.04
C ARG A 31 16.69 -3.66 -2.78
N VAL A 32 16.37 -2.81 -1.79
CA VAL A 32 17.03 -2.85 -0.47
C VAL A 32 16.77 -4.17 0.23
N LEU A 33 15.53 -4.69 0.20
CA LEU A 33 15.20 -5.99 0.78
C LEU A 33 15.92 -7.15 0.07
N ASP A 34 16.04 -7.08 -1.27
CA ASP A 34 16.79 -8.07 -2.05
C ASP A 34 18.28 -8.13 -1.60
N GLU A 35 18.91 -6.98 -1.36
CA GLU A 35 20.29 -6.92 -0.84
C GLU A 35 20.38 -7.37 0.63
N GLN A 36 19.33 -7.23 1.44
CA GLN A 36 19.32 -7.77 2.79
C GLN A 36 19.37 -9.30 2.80
N VAL A 37 18.82 -10.00 1.79
CA VAL A 37 18.98 -11.45 1.64
C VAL A 37 20.45 -11.83 1.42
N ILE A 38 21.15 -11.03 0.60
CA ILE A 38 22.58 -11.20 0.34
C ILE A 38 23.39 -10.96 1.62
N GLN A 39 23.06 -9.94 2.40
CA GLN A 39 23.68 -9.65 3.70
C GLN A 39 23.42 -10.77 4.71
N ALA A 40 22.20 -11.30 4.79
CA ALA A 40 21.84 -12.42 5.66
C ALA A 40 22.58 -13.71 5.27
N ALA A 41 22.89 -13.90 3.98
CA ALA A 41 23.70 -15.01 3.49
C ALA A 41 25.23 -14.79 3.65
N SER A 42 25.68 -13.60 4.05
CA SER A 42 27.11 -13.27 4.15
C SER A 42 27.93 -14.19 5.08
N PRO A 43 27.40 -14.72 6.21
CA PRO A 43 28.17 -15.62 7.06
C PRO A 43 28.62 -16.91 6.36
N TYR A 44 27.92 -17.34 5.30
CA TYR A 44 28.31 -18.51 4.50
C TYR A 44 29.43 -18.23 3.50
N ARG A 45 29.80 -16.96 3.32
CA ARG A 45 30.79 -16.53 2.32
C ARG A 45 32.19 -16.53 2.93
N LEU A 46 33.17 -16.73 2.05
CA LEU A 46 34.57 -16.54 2.38
C LEU A 46 34.83 -15.04 2.60
N ASN A 47 35.38 -14.69 3.75
CA ASN A 47 35.89 -13.36 4.02
C ASN A 47 37.40 -13.36 3.80
N VAL A 48 37.90 -12.46 2.96
CA VAL A 48 39.34 -12.30 2.70
C VAL A 48 39.71 -10.87 2.99
N GLY A 49 40.70 -10.68 3.86
CA GLY A 49 41.18 -9.37 4.29
C GLY A 49 42.69 -9.30 4.25
N VAL A 50 43.22 -8.08 4.12
CA VAL A 50 44.64 -7.79 4.30
C VAL A 50 44.78 -6.93 5.54
N VAL A 51 45.60 -7.40 6.48
CA VAL A 51 45.92 -6.69 7.71
C VAL A 51 47.38 -6.29 7.66
N ALA A 52 47.65 -4.99 7.66
CA ALA A 52 48.98 -4.43 7.88
C ALA A 52 49.02 -3.83 9.27
N SER A 53 50.05 -4.15 10.04
CA SER A 53 50.20 -3.70 11.43
C SER A 53 51.61 -3.19 11.66
N LEU A 54 51.72 -2.04 12.31
CA LEU A 54 52.95 -1.54 12.92
C LEU A 54 52.67 -1.39 14.41
N SER A 55 53.41 -2.07 15.25
CA SER A 55 53.26 -1.99 16.71
C SER A 55 54.59 -1.61 17.37
N TYR A 56 54.49 -0.82 18.44
CA TYR A 56 55.58 -0.59 19.39
C TYR A 56 55.09 -1.07 20.74
N GLN A 57 55.82 -2.01 21.33
CA GLN A 57 55.55 -2.51 22.66
C GLN A 57 56.79 -2.30 23.51
N GLU A 58 56.60 -1.67 24.66
CA GLU A 58 57.61 -1.56 25.70
C GLU A 58 57.16 -2.41 26.87
N GLN A 59 58.01 -3.33 27.30
CA GLN A 59 57.73 -4.20 28.42
C GLN A 59 58.87 -4.13 29.42
N VAL A 60 58.55 -3.74 30.65
CA VAL A 60 59.48 -3.81 31.77
C VAL A 60 59.20 -5.12 32.50
N GLN A 61 60.13 -6.07 32.43
CA GLN A 61 60.01 -7.36 33.11
C GLN A 61 61.08 -7.48 34.19
N ARG A 62 60.73 -8.11 35.31
CA ARG A 62 61.68 -8.39 36.38
C ARG A 62 62.58 -9.55 35.96
N ALA A 63 63.87 -9.28 35.78
CA ALA A 63 64.85 -10.27 35.35
C ALA A 63 65.59 -10.84 36.56
N GLY A 64 65.00 -11.85 37.21
CA GLY A 64 65.64 -12.59 38.32
C GLY A 64 65.04 -12.33 39.72
N PHE A 65 65.75 -12.79 40.76
CA PHE A 65 65.26 -12.85 42.15
C PHE A 65 65.37 -11.55 42.96
N PHE A 66 66.20 -10.59 42.55
CA PHE A 66 66.35 -9.27 43.21
C PHE A 66 65.57 -8.18 42.45
N ASN A 67 65.58 -6.93 42.93
CA ASN A 67 64.77 -5.82 42.40
C ASN A 67 65.32 -5.26 41.07
N ASP A 68 65.71 -6.15 40.15
CA ASP A 68 66.27 -5.83 38.85
C ASP A 68 65.18 -5.90 37.77
N PHE A 69 64.98 -4.78 37.07
CA PHE A 69 63.95 -4.63 36.04
C PHE A 69 64.62 -4.30 34.71
N GLN A 70 64.40 -5.16 33.73
CA GLN A 70 64.89 -4.96 32.37
C GLN A 70 63.78 -4.43 31.48
N LYS A 71 64.12 -3.40 30.72
CA LYS A 71 63.25 -2.80 29.71
C LYS A 71 63.51 -3.47 28.36
N PHE A 72 62.47 -4.04 27.78
CA PHE A 72 62.45 -4.62 26.45
C PHE A 72 61.58 -3.75 25.56
N ASP A 73 62.16 -3.15 24.52
CA ASP A 73 61.43 -2.45 23.48
C ASP A 73 61.36 -3.31 22.21
N GLN A 74 60.16 -3.42 21.64
CA GLN A 74 59.92 -4.20 20.45
C GLN A 74 59.06 -3.39 19.48
N LYS A 75 59.64 -3.04 18.34
CA LYS A 75 58.90 -2.52 17.18
C LYS A 75 58.62 -3.70 16.26
N MET A 76 57.37 -4.01 15.96
CA MET A 76 57.02 -5.05 14.98
C MET A 76 56.28 -4.42 13.80
N MET A 77 56.58 -4.91 12.60
CA MET A 77 55.83 -4.62 11.39
C MET A 77 55.40 -5.94 10.76
N GLY A 78 54.18 -5.99 10.27
CA GLY A 78 53.67 -7.17 9.61
C GLY A 78 52.60 -6.83 8.59
N ALA A 79 52.48 -7.71 7.59
CA ALA A 79 51.43 -7.69 6.60
C ALA A 79 50.96 -9.13 6.39
N ALA A 80 49.67 -9.38 6.54
CA ALA A 80 49.10 -10.71 6.39
C ALA A 80 47.77 -10.66 5.65
N VAL A 81 47.55 -11.67 4.81
CA VAL A 81 46.23 -12.01 4.27
C VAL A 81 45.56 -12.94 5.28
N SER A 82 44.36 -12.58 5.71
CA SER A 82 43.50 -13.43 6.53
C SER A 82 42.30 -13.87 5.72
N VAL A 83 41.97 -15.15 5.80
CA VAL A 83 40.81 -15.77 5.18
C VAL A 83 39.98 -16.39 6.29
N SER A 84 38.72 -16.02 6.45
CA SER A 84 37.83 -16.63 7.44
C SER A 84 36.53 -17.07 6.80
N GLN A 85 35.97 -18.18 7.30
CA GLN A 85 34.68 -18.70 6.87
C GLN A 85 33.95 -19.35 8.03
N ILE A 86 32.66 -19.04 8.19
CA ILE A 86 31.82 -19.73 9.16
C ILE A 86 31.27 -21.00 8.48
N LEU A 87 31.61 -22.16 9.04
CA LEU A 87 31.20 -23.46 8.52
C LEU A 87 29.80 -23.85 9.02
N SER A 88 29.45 -23.47 10.25
CA SER A 88 28.10 -23.63 10.78
C SER A 88 27.82 -22.60 11.87
N THR A 89 26.56 -22.14 11.91
CA THR A 89 26.05 -21.25 12.96
C THR A 89 24.98 -21.93 13.81
N GLY A 90 24.93 -23.25 13.80
CA GLY A 90 23.89 -23.99 14.50
C GLY A 90 22.49 -23.75 13.94
N GLY A 91 22.37 -23.37 12.66
CA GLY A 91 21.10 -23.00 12.02
C GLY A 91 20.69 -21.53 12.13
N ARG A 92 21.47 -20.67 12.83
CA ARG A 92 21.12 -19.25 13.00
C ARG A 92 21.09 -18.50 11.67
N THR A 93 22.10 -18.70 10.83
CA THR A 93 22.21 -18.05 9.52
C THR A 93 21.14 -18.57 8.56
N ALA A 94 20.83 -19.87 8.59
CA ALA A 94 19.74 -20.44 7.79
C ALA A 94 18.37 -19.83 8.18
N ALA A 95 18.11 -19.66 9.48
CA ALA A 95 16.89 -19.04 9.96
C ALA A 95 16.82 -17.52 9.65
N GLN A 96 17.94 -16.79 9.78
CA GLN A 96 18.02 -15.39 9.37
C GLN A 96 17.80 -15.22 7.86
N LEU A 97 18.38 -16.09 7.04
CA LEU A 97 18.14 -16.10 5.59
C LEU A 97 16.67 -16.37 5.25
N SER A 98 16.04 -17.34 5.91
CA SER A 98 14.61 -17.62 5.75
C SER A 98 13.74 -16.42 6.18
N ALA A 99 14.15 -15.68 7.21
CA ALA A 99 13.46 -14.45 7.62
C ALA A 99 13.57 -13.37 6.53
N SER A 100 14.77 -13.10 6.02
CA SER A 100 15.00 -12.13 4.94
C SER A 100 14.30 -12.51 3.62
N GLU A 101 14.27 -13.81 3.28
CA GLU A 101 13.50 -14.30 2.12
C GLU A 101 11.99 -14.03 2.29
N ALA A 102 11.44 -14.22 3.50
CA ALA A 102 10.04 -13.88 3.80
C ALA A 102 9.80 -12.36 3.81
N ASP A 103 10.76 -11.55 4.27
CA ASP A 103 10.70 -10.09 4.20
C ASP A 103 10.67 -9.59 2.76
N VAL A 104 11.44 -10.20 1.83
CA VAL A 104 11.36 -9.88 0.40
C VAL A 104 9.98 -10.20 -0.16
N LEU A 105 9.42 -11.38 0.16
CA LEU A 105 8.06 -11.73 -0.28
C LEU A 105 7.03 -10.72 0.25
N SER A 106 7.12 -10.33 1.53
CA SER A 106 6.28 -9.27 2.11
C SER A 106 6.46 -7.94 1.37
N GLY A 107 7.70 -7.58 1.03
CA GLY A 107 8.02 -6.40 0.24
C GLY A 107 7.43 -6.40 -1.17
N ARG A 108 7.28 -7.58 -1.79
CA ARG A 108 6.60 -7.74 -3.09
C ARG A 108 5.10 -7.51 -2.98
N GLU A 109 4.46 -8.04 -1.95
CA GLU A 109 3.04 -7.76 -1.71
C GLU A 109 2.81 -6.28 -1.37
N ARG A 110 3.75 -5.64 -0.65
CA ARG A 110 3.71 -4.20 -0.44
C ARG A 110 3.86 -3.40 -1.73
N LEU A 111 4.74 -3.83 -2.65
CA LEU A 111 4.84 -3.22 -3.98
C LEU A 111 3.52 -3.36 -4.74
N ARG A 112 2.92 -4.55 -4.73
CA ARG A 112 1.63 -4.81 -5.37
C ARG A 112 0.50 -3.95 -4.77
N GLU A 113 0.48 -3.76 -3.45
CA GLU A 113 -0.46 -2.86 -2.77
C GLU A 113 -0.30 -1.41 -3.27
N VAL A 114 0.94 -0.90 -3.29
CA VAL A 114 1.25 0.46 -3.75
C VAL A 114 0.92 0.62 -5.24
N GLU A 115 1.19 -0.40 -6.06
CA GLU A 115 0.78 -0.41 -7.47
C GLU A 115 -0.74 -0.31 -7.62
N ASN A 116 -1.52 -1.12 -6.90
CA ASN A 116 -2.99 -1.05 -6.96
C ASN A 116 -3.51 0.31 -6.46
N PHE A 117 -2.92 0.88 -5.41
CA PHE A 117 -3.31 2.20 -4.90
C PHE A 117 -3.01 3.32 -5.90
N ILE A 118 -1.83 3.33 -6.53
CA ILE A 118 -1.49 4.34 -7.55
C ILE A 118 -2.39 4.19 -8.78
N LEU A 119 -2.67 2.96 -9.22
CA LEU A 119 -3.60 2.72 -10.32
C LEU A 119 -5.01 3.22 -9.98
N PHE A 120 -5.45 3.03 -8.74
CA PHE A 120 -6.71 3.60 -8.27
C PHE A 120 -6.68 5.13 -8.27
N GLU A 121 -5.61 5.78 -7.80
CA GLU A 121 -5.45 7.25 -7.87
C GLU A 121 -5.48 7.76 -9.32
N VAL A 122 -4.91 7.03 -10.28
CA VAL A 122 -4.98 7.36 -11.72
C VAL A 122 -6.42 7.27 -12.21
N VAL A 123 -7.11 6.17 -11.92
CA VAL A 123 -8.52 5.97 -12.31
C VAL A 123 -9.40 7.07 -11.71
N ASP A 124 -9.30 7.30 -10.40
CA ASP A 124 -10.08 8.31 -9.68
C ASP A 124 -9.85 9.72 -10.22
N SER A 125 -8.60 10.09 -10.47
CA SER A 125 -8.29 11.41 -11.06
C SER A 125 -8.76 11.53 -12.50
N TYR A 126 -8.65 10.48 -13.31
CA TYR A 126 -9.15 10.44 -14.68
C TYR A 126 -10.67 10.66 -14.74
N VAL A 127 -11.44 9.87 -13.97
CA VAL A 127 -12.90 10.01 -13.96
C VAL A 127 -13.35 11.30 -13.27
N SER A 128 -12.57 11.83 -12.32
CA SER A 128 -12.83 13.14 -11.72
C SER A 128 -12.74 14.28 -12.74
N VAL A 129 -11.70 14.29 -13.59
CA VAL A 129 -11.57 15.30 -14.66
C VAL A 129 -12.73 15.21 -15.63
N ARG A 130 -13.16 14.01 -16.02
CA ARG A 130 -14.32 13.83 -16.91
C ARG A 130 -15.61 14.30 -16.27
N ARG A 131 -15.86 13.94 -15.01
CA ARG A 131 -17.02 14.40 -14.22
C ARG A 131 -17.06 15.91 -14.15
N ASP A 132 -15.97 16.56 -13.75
CA ASP A 132 -15.92 18.01 -13.56
C ASP A 132 -16.04 18.74 -14.90
N SER A 133 -15.47 18.20 -15.98
CA SER A 133 -15.66 18.71 -17.34
C SER A 133 -17.14 18.64 -17.74
N ARG A 134 -17.83 17.56 -17.40
CA ARG A 134 -19.27 17.40 -17.65
C ARG A 134 -20.10 18.37 -16.82
N ILE A 135 -19.76 18.58 -15.55
CA ILE A 135 -20.43 19.54 -14.66
C ILE A 135 -20.26 20.97 -15.21
N VAL A 136 -19.06 21.37 -15.64
CA VAL A 136 -18.83 22.66 -16.30
C VAL A 136 -19.71 22.80 -17.54
N ALA A 137 -19.74 21.79 -18.43
CA ALA A 137 -20.58 21.81 -19.63
C ALA A 137 -22.09 21.84 -19.33
N ILE A 138 -22.54 21.26 -18.21
CA ILE A 138 -23.92 21.39 -17.73
C ILE A 138 -24.18 22.84 -17.29
N GLN A 139 -23.31 23.39 -16.43
CA GLN A 139 -23.47 24.74 -15.89
C GLN A 139 -23.38 25.83 -16.98
N GLU A 140 -22.52 25.68 -17.99
CA GLU A 140 -22.45 26.61 -19.13
C GLU A 140 -23.75 26.63 -19.93
N ARG A 141 -24.34 25.45 -20.18
CA ARG A 141 -25.66 25.35 -20.83
C ARG A 141 -26.76 25.97 -19.96
N SER A 142 -26.70 25.80 -18.65
CA SER A 142 -27.62 26.44 -17.71
C SER A 142 -27.48 27.96 -17.75
N VAL A 143 -26.27 28.53 -17.70
CA VAL A 143 -26.06 29.99 -17.84
C VAL A 143 -26.74 30.50 -19.12
N GLY A 144 -26.52 29.85 -20.26
CA GLY A 144 -27.16 30.25 -21.51
C GLY A 144 -28.69 30.13 -21.49
N SER A 145 -29.27 29.20 -20.72
CA SER A 145 -30.72 29.10 -20.52
C SER A 145 -31.27 30.25 -19.68
N TYR A 146 -30.66 30.52 -18.52
CA TYR A 146 -31.08 31.61 -17.63
C TYR A 146 -30.87 33.00 -18.27
N GLU A 147 -29.86 33.18 -19.13
CA GLU A 147 -29.69 34.41 -19.92
C GLU A 147 -30.86 34.65 -20.88
N ARG A 148 -31.28 33.60 -21.61
CA ARG A 148 -32.48 33.67 -22.46
C ARG A 148 -33.74 33.95 -21.64
N GLN A 149 -33.85 33.35 -20.45
CA GLN A 149 -35.00 33.58 -19.57
C GLN A 149 -35.08 35.04 -19.09
N VAL A 150 -33.95 35.65 -18.72
CA VAL A 150 -33.89 37.07 -18.37
C VAL A 150 -34.30 37.95 -19.56
N GLN A 151 -33.82 37.65 -20.77
CA GLN A 151 -34.19 38.38 -21.99
C GLN A 151 -35.69 38.26 -22.29
N GLN A 152 -36.26 37.06 -22.15
CA GLN A 152 -37.69 36.81 -22.34
C GLN A 152 -38.53 37.53 -21.27
N ALA A 153 -38.08 37.55 -20.02
CA ALA A 153 -38.75 38.25 -18.93
C ALA A 153 -38.81 39.77 -19.19
N GLN A 154 -37.69 40.36 -19.65
CA GLN A 154 -37.63 41.78 -20.03
C GLN A 154 -38.50 42.12 -21.24
N ALA A 155 -38.62 41.23 -22.22
CA ALA A 155 -39.47 41.44 -23.38
C ALA A 155 -40.95 41.42 -23.01
N ARG A 156 -41.35 40.49 -22.13
CA ARG A 156 -42.74 40.36 -21.67
C ARG A 156 -43.14 41.45 -20.66
N GLU A 157 -42.23 41.96 -19.84
CA GLU A 157 -42.50 43.14 -19.00
C GLU A 157 -42.78 44.39 -19.82
N ARG A 158 -42.04 44.61 -20.91
CA ARG A 158 -42.34 45.69 -21.88
C ARG A 158 -43.71 45.54 -22.54
N GLY A 159 -44.19 44.31 -22.68
CA GLY A 159 -45.53 43.98 -23.17
C GLY A 159 -46.63 44.08 -22.10
N GLY A 160 -46.27 44.26 -20.82
CA GLY A 160 -47.21 44.30 -19.69
C GLY A 160 -47.54 42.94 -19.06
N ASP A 161 -46.94 41.84 -19.54
CA ASP A 161 -47.28 40.47 -19.12
C ASP A 161 -46.52 39.97 -17.88
N LEU A 162 -45.40 40.61 -17.54
CA LEU A 162 -44.58 40.27 -16.37
C LEU A 162 -44.23 41.52 -15.56
N THR A 163 -43.85 41.32 -14.30
CA THR A 163 -43.50 42.41 -13.39
C THR A 163 -41.99 42.59 -13.26
N ARG A 164 -41.57 43.73 -12.71
CA ARG A 164 -40.15 43.97 -12.36
C ARG A 164 -39.61 42.95 -11.34
N VAL A 165 -40.49 42.35 -10.52
CA VAL A 165 -40.13 41.30 -9.56
C VAL A 165 -39.67 40.04 -10.31
N ASP A 166 -40.37 39.66 -11.38
CA ASP A 166 -40.03 38.49 -12.20
C ASP A 166 -38.66 38.65 -12.89
N ILE A 167 -38.35 39.87 -13.37
CA ILE A 167 -37.02 40.18 -13.92
C ILE A 167 -35.95 40.06 -12.84
N ALA A 168 -36.18 40.66 -11.66
CA ALA A 168 -35.22 40.62 -10.57
C ALA A 168 -34.94 39.17 -10.08
N GLN A 169 -35.97 38.33 -10.02
CA GLN A 169 -35.84 36.90 -9.69
C GLN A 169 -35.02 36.15 -10.75
N ALA A 170 -35.32 36.34 -12.04
CA ALA A 170 -34.55 35.71 -13.12
C ALA A 170 -33.08 36.17 -13.13
N GLN A 171 -32.83 37.46 -12.86
CA GLN A 171 -31.47 38.01 -12.74
C GLN A 171 -30.71 37.43 -11.55
N ALA A 172 -31.36 37.34 -10.39
CA ALA A 172 -30.76 36.72 -9.20
C ALA A 172 -30.36 35.27 -9.48
N GLN A 173 -31.24 34.50 -10.13
CA GLN A 173 -30.96 33.11 -10.46
C GLN A 173 -29.82 32.97 -11.48
N LEU A 174 -29.77 33.83 -12.50
CA LEU A 174 -28.64 33.88 -13.43
C LEU A 174 -27.30 34.13 -12.71
N LEU A 175 -27.28 35.05 -11.74
CA LEU A 175 -26.06 35.36 -10.96
C LEU A 175 -25.64 34.19 -10.07
N ILE A 176 -26.60 33.46 -9.49
CA ILE A 176 -26.34 32.22 -8.73
C ILE A 176 -25.69 31.17 -9.64
N ILE A 177 -26.26 30.91 -10.82
CA ILE A 177 -25.72 29.90 -11.75
C ILE A 177 -24.35 30.31 -12.30
N ARG A 178 -24.10 31.60 -12.56
CA ARG A 178 -22.77 32.09 -12.93
C ARG A 178 -21.73 31.85 -11.82
N THR A 179 -22.14 32.01 -10.56
CA THR A 179 -21.27 31.71 -9.40
C THR A 179 -20.98 30.20 -9.33
N SER A 180 -21.99 29.35 -9.51
CA SER A 180 -21.82 27.89 -9.57
C SER A 180 -20.92 27.44 -10.74
N LEU A 181 -21.00 28.10 -11.91
CA LEU A 181 -20.09 27.85 -13.02
C LEU A 181 -18.65 28.21 -12.67
N ALA A 182 -18.42 29.35 -12.01
CA ALA A 182 -17.08 29.73 -11.58
C ALA A 182 -16.50 28.70 -10.59
N GLN A 183 -17.31 28.21 -9.65
CA GLN A 183 -16.92 27.13 -8.74
C GLN A 183 -16.62 25.82 -9.47
N ALA A 184 -17.48 25.41 -10.42
CA ALA A 184 -17.26 24.21 -11.22
C ALA A 184 -15.96 24.27 -12.03
N ARG A 185 -15.62 25.44 -12.59
CA ARG A 185 -14.34 25.65 -13.30
C ARG A 185 -13.14 25.54 -12.37
N ALA A 186 -13.23 26.10 -11.17
CA ALA A 186 -12.20 25.93 -10.15
C ALA A 186 -12.03 24.44 -9.75
N SER A 187 -13.12 23.70 -9.57
CA SER A 187 -13.07 22.25 -9.27
C SER A 187 -12.45 21.44 -10.41
N LEU A 188 -12.77 21.78 -11.67
CA LEU A 188 -12.13 21.17 -12.84
C LEU A 188 -10.62 21.41 -12.84
N GLU A 189 -10.15 22.62 -12.58
CA GLU A 189 -8.71 22.89 -12.52
C GLU A 189 -8.04 22.13 -11.35
N GLN A 190 -8.73 21.93 -10.23
CA GLN A 190 -8.23 21.09 -9.13
C GLN A 190 -8.12 19.61 -9.52
N SER A 191 -9.12 19.04 -10.21
CA SER A 191 -9.05 17.65 -10.67
C SER A 191 -7.98 17.47 -11.76
N ARG A 192 -7.79 18.46 -12.64
CA ARG A 192 -6.70 18.47 -13.62
C ARG A 192 -5.32 18.52 -12.96
N ALA A 193 -5.17 19.33 -11.90
CA ALA A 193 -3.94 19.39 -11.13
C ALA A 193 -3.63 18.05 -10.40
N ARG A 194 -4.66 17.39 -9.84
CA ARG A 194 -4.52 16.06 -9.23
C ARG A 194 -4.10 15.01 -10.26
N PHE A 195 -4.75 15.00 -11.43
CA PHE A 195 -4.36 14.12 -12.54
C PHE A 195 -2.89 14.35 -12.93
N ALA A 196 -2.48 15.60 -13.09
CA ALA A 196 -1.10 15.94 -13.45
C ALA A 196 -0.08 15.49 -12.39
N ALA A 197 -0.43 15.55 -11.10
CA ALA A 197 0.44 15.09 -10.03
C ALA A 197 0.64 13.56 -10.02
N VAL A 198 -0.39 12.78 -10.37
CA VAL A 198 -0.33 11.31 -10.34
C VAL A 198 0.25 10.74 -11.64
N VAL A 199 -0.15 11.28 -12.79
CA VAL A 199 0.23 10.82 -14.14
C VAL A 199 1.53 11.46 -14.62
N GLY A 200 1.88 12.66 -14.13
CA GLY A 200 3.08 13.39 -14.50
C GLY A 200 2.93 14.33 -15.71
N ARG A 201 1.70 14.54 -16.21
CA ARG A 201 1.38 15.51 -17.27
C ARG A 201 -0.06 16.01 -17.16
N ASN A 202 -0.33 17.18 -17.71
CA ASN A 202 -1.69 17.71 -17.77
C ASN A 202 -2.63 16.82 -18.60
N PRO A 203 -3.92 16.72 -18.23
CA PRO A 203 -4.88 15.97 -19.03
C PRO A 203 -5.22 16.72 -20.32
N GLY A 204 -5.27 15.97 -21.43
CA GLY A 204 -5.80 16.42 -22.71
C GLY A 204 -7.33 16.23 -22.77
N VAL A 205 -7.84 15.94 -23.97
CA VAL A 205 -9.22 15.46 -24.14
C VAL A 205 -9.25 13.99 -23.76
N LEU A 206 -10.02 13.63 -22.73
CA LEU A 206 -10.08 12.26 -22.19
C LEU A 206 -11.22 11.45 -22.83
N GLU A 207 -10.94 10.23 -23.26
CA GLU A 207 -11.94 9.29 -23.78
C GLU A 207 -12.85 8.72 -22.68
N PRO A 208 -14.04 8.20 -23.02
CA PRO A 208 -14.84 7.40 -22.11
C PRO A 208 -14.07 6.25 -21.46
N GLU A 209 -14.24 6.07 -20.16
CA GLU A 209 -13.63 4.95 -19.46
C GLU A 209 -14.15 3.60 -19.98
N PRO A 210 -13.26 2.61 -20.20
CA PRO A 210 -13.66 1.25 -20.53
C PRO A 210 -14.26 0.55 -19.31
N ALA A 211 -15.12 -0.45 -19.53
CA ALA A 211 -15.61 -1.28 -18.43
C ALA A 211 -14.44 -2.00 -17.73
N LEU A 212 -14.47 -2.08 -16.39
CA LEU A 212 -13.46 -2.76 -15.59
C LEU A 212 -13.75 -4.28 -15.56
N PRO A 213 -12.86 -5.13 -16.09
CA PRO A 213 -13.04 -6.58 -16.00
C PRO A 213 -12.74 -7.10 -14.59
N GLY A 214 -13.27 -8.29 -14.26
CA GLY A 214 -12.87 -9.03 -13.05
C GLY A 214 -13.56 -8.61 -11.74
N LEU A 215 -14.64 -7.84 -11.81
CA LEU A 215 -15.47 -7.54 -10.64
C LEU A 215 -16.14 -8.82 -10.09
N PRO A 216 -16.13 -9.04 -8.76
CA PRO A 216 -16.80 -10.19 -8.16
C PRO A 216 -18.32 -10.09 -8.31
N THR A 217 -19.00 -11.24 -8.40
CA THR A 217 -20.45 -11.32 -8.57
C THR A 217 -21.22 -11.22 -7.25
N SER A 218 -20.57 -11.47 -6.11
CA SER A 218 -21.13 -11.30 -4.77
C SER A 218 -20.08 -10.90 -3.75
N ILE A 219 -20.52 -10.32 -2.63
CA ILE A 219 -19.63 -9.98 -1.51
C ILE A 219 -18.90 -11.20 -0.95
N ASP A 220 -19.56 -12.36 -0.87
CA ASP A 220 -18.94 -13.60 -0.38
C ASP A 220 -17.79 -14.05 -1.31
N THR A 221 -17.98 -13.94 -2.63
CA THR A 221 -16.89 -14.20 -3.58
C THR A 221 -15.76 -13.19 -3.43
N ALA A 222 -16.07 -11.93 -3.12
CA ALA A 222 -15.08 -10.90 -2.89
C ALA A 222 -14.23 -11.20 -1.63
N TYR A 223 -14.83 -11.63 -0.51
CA TYR A 223 -14.08 -12.05 0.68
C TYR A 223 -13.17 -13.25 0.40
N GLN A 224 -13.64 -14.25 -0.34
CA GLN A 224 -12.82 -15.41 -0.70
C GLN A 224 -11.63 -15.05 -1.60
N ILE A 225 -11.81 -14.08 -2.49
CA ILE A 225 -10.71 -13.54 -3.31
C ILE A 225 -9.76 -12.73 -2.42
N ALA A 226 -10.28 -11.86 -1.55
CA ALA A 226 -9.47 -11.06 -0.64
C ALA A 226 -8.57 -11.91 0.26
N GLU A 227 -9.09 -12.98 0.86
CA GLU A 227 -8.30 -13.89 1.69
C GLU A 227 -7.14 -14.55 0.91
N LYS A 228 -7.32 -14.76 -0.41
CA LYS A 228 -6.33 -15.41 -1.28
C LYS A 228 -5.40 -14.46 -2.00
N GLU A 229 -5.80 -13.22 -2.22
CA GLU A 229 -5.11 -12.33 -3.17
C GLU A 229 -4.86 -10.93 -2.63
N SER A 230 -5.47 -10.54 -1.50
CA SER A 230 -5.28 -9.19 -0.92
C SER A 230 -3.81 -8.97 -0.54
N PRO A 231 -3.13 -7.99 -1.17
CA PRO A 231 -1.71 -7.76 -0.90
C PRO A 231 -1.45 -7.34 0.55
N THR A 232 -2.35 -6.52 1.14
CA THR A 232 -2.23 -6.06 2.52
C THR A 232 -2.31 -7.22 3.52
N LEU A 233 -3.22 -8.19 3.30
CA LEU A 233 -3.32 -9.38 4.15
C LEU A 233 -2.09 -10.29 4.00
N TRP A 234 -1.66 -10.54 2.77
CA TRP A 234 -0.47 -11.37 2.53
C TRP A 234 0.81 -10.74 3.08
N GLN A 235 0.92 -9.41 3.06
CA GLN A 235 2.01 -8.71 3.73
C GLN A 235 2.05 -9.06 5.23
N ALA A 236 0.92 -9.00 5.94
CA ALA A 236 0.85 -9.37 7.35
C ALA A 236 1.21 -10.85 7.59
N ILE A 237 0.72 -11.76 6.75
CA ILE A 237 1.03 -13.20 6.82
C ILE A 237 2.54 -13.46 6.61
N LEU A 238 3.16 -12.80 5.64
CA LEU A 238 4.58 -12.95 5.32
C LEU A 238 5.48 -12.33 6.38
N ASN A 239 5.06 -11.21 6.99
CA ASN A 239 5.74 -10.62 8.14
C ASN A 239 5.74 -11.57 9.35
N GLU A 240 4.63 -12.25 9.62
CA GLU A 240 4.55 -13.26 10.68
C GLU A 240 5.44 -14.47 10.37
N ARG A 241 5.49 -14.93 9.11
CA ARG A 241 6.44 -15.97 8.65
C ARG A 241 7.90 -15.57 8.88
N ALA A 242 8.25 -14.31 8.62
CA ALA A 242 9.57 -13.78 8.95
C ALA A 242 9.78 -13.78 10.48
N GLY A 243 8.77 -13.40 11.26
CA GLY A 243 8.75 -13.49 12.73
C GLY A 243 9.05 -14.89 13.25
N ARG A 244 8.41 -15.94 12.72
CA ARG A 244 8.71 -17.35 13.07
C ARG A 244 10.17 -17.71 12.78
N SER A 245 10.69 -17.27 11.64
CA SER A 245 12.09 -17.51 11.26
C SER A 245 13.06 -16.78 12.21
N ARG A 246 12.72 -15.58 12.69
CA ARG A 246 13.49 -14.86 13.72
C ARG A 246 13.47 -15.57 15.08
N VAL A 247 12.36 -16.21 15.46
CA VAL A 247 12.30 -17.08 16.65
C VAL A 247 13.26 -18.27 16.50
N ALA A 248 13.29 -18.91 15.33
CA ALA A 248 14.23 -20.00 15.06
C ALA A 248 15.69 -19.52 15.13
N ALA A 249 16.00 -18.33 14.61
CA ALA A 249 17.32 -17.73 14.70
C ALA A 249 17.75 -17.47 16.16
N ALA A 250 16.85 -16.91 16.99
CA ALA A 250 17.11 -16.68 18.41
C ALA A 250 17.32 -17.99 19.18
N ARG A 251 16.61 -19.06 18.83
CA ARG A 251 16.82 -20.39 19.43
C ARG A 251 18.17 -20.99 19.05
N ALA A 252 18.61 -20.78 17.81
CA ALA A 252 19.87 -21.27 17.29
C ALA A 252 21.11 -20.63 17.95
N GLU A 253 20.96 -19.50 18.66
CA GLU A 253 22.06 -18.91 19.45
C GLU A 253 22.55 -19.79 20.61
N ARG A 254 21.80 -20.84 20.97
CA ARG A 254 22.24 -21.86 21.94
C ARG A 254 23.15 -22.92 21.33
N ASN A 255 23.21 -23.00 20.01
CA ASN A 255 23.93 -24.06 19.32
C ASN A 255 25.41 -23.67 19.13
N PRO A 256 26.31 -24.66 19.06
CA PRO A 256 27.71 -24.43 18.72
C PRO A 256 27.87 -23.70 17.39
N THR A 257 28.82 -22.79 17.31
CA THR A 257 29.26 -22.19 16.04
C THR A 257 30.63 -22.72 15.68
N ILE A 258 30.84 -23.04 14.40
CA ILE A 258 32.09 -23.58 13.87
C ILE A 258 32.60 -22.61 12.81
N ALA A 259 33.79 -22.06 13.03
CA ALA A 259 34.46 -21.16 12.10
C ALA A 259 35.86 -21.67 11.79
N THR A 260 36.35 -21.37 10.59
CA THR A 260 37.73 -21.62 10.18
C THR A 260 38.39 -20.30 9.81
N GLU A 261 39.65 -20.13 10.19
CA GLU A 261 40.47 -18.98 9.85
C GLU A 261 41.84 -19.47 9.36
N GLY A 262 42.27 -18.98 8.20
CA GLY A 262 43.61 -19.13 7.67
C GLY A 262 44.30 -17.78 7.60
N ARG A 263 45.56 -17.70 8.01
CA ARG A 263 46.37 -16.48 7.93
C ARG A 263 47.71 -16.80 7.27
N TYR A 264 48.07 -16.00 6.27
CA TYR A 264 49.35 -16.08 5.60
C TYR A 264 49.98 -14.70 5.50
N GLY A 265 51.21 -14.54 5.97
CA GLY A 265 51.85 -13.24 5.92
C GLY A 265 53.26 -13.21 6.47
N TYR A 266 53.73 -11.99 6.68
CA TYR A 266 55.04 -11.69 7.21
C TYR A 266 54.92 -10.89 8.50
N ASN A 267 55.79 -11.19 9.45
CA ASN A 267 55.93 -10.41 10.67
C ASN A 267 57.42 -10.34 11.02
N ALA A 268 57.95 -9.13 11.22
CA ALA A 268 59.36 -8.90 11.52
C ALA A 268 59.53 -7.67 12.43
N PRO A 269 60.62 -7.58 13.21
CA PRO A 269 60.91 -6.35 13.93
C PRO A 269 61.16 -5.20 12.94
N ALA A 270 60.63 -4.01 13.22
CA ALA A 270 60.66 -2.87 12.30
C ALA A 270 62.07 -2.31 12.04
N SER A 271 63.08 -2.84 12.75
CA SER A 271 64.51 -2.53 12.57
C SER A 271 65.20 -3.40 11.51
N TYR A 272 64.56 -4.44 10.98
CA TYR A 272 65.17 -5.38 10.02
C TYR A 272 65.06 -4.93 8.55
N ASN A 273 66.04 -5.38 7.75
CA ASN A 273 66.02 -5.28 6.30
C ASN A 273 64.88 -6.17 5.74
N VAL A 274 64.21 -5.75 4.67
CA VAL A 274 63.02 -6.43 4.08
C VAL A 274 63.31 -7.90 3.71
N ARG A 275 64.60 -8.24 3.55
CA ARG A 275 65.12 -9.57 3.20
C ARG A 275 64.99 -10.62 4.33
N ASP A 276 64.81 -10.19 5.58
CA ASP A 276 64.73 -11.06 6.76
C ASP A 276 63.29 -11.21 7.30
N MET A 277 62.28 -10.88 6.48
CA MET A 277 60.87 -10.99 6.86
C MET A 277 60.49 -12.46 7.11
N GLY A 278 60.21 -12.79 8.37
CA GLY A 278 59.73 -14.12 8.76
C GLY A 278 58.35 -14.40 8.16
N ARG A 279 58.23 -15.49 7.38
CA ARG A 279 56.95 -15.97 6.84
C ARG A 279 56.18 -16.77 7.90
N ALA A 280 54.87 -16.55 7.98
CA ALA A 280 53.96 -17.30 8.84
C ALA A 280 52.73 -17.77 8.05
N LEU A 281 52.38 -19.04 8.19
CA LEU A 281 51.13 -19.64 7.74
C LEU A 281 50.47 -20.33 8.94
N SER A 282 49.23 -19.99 9.25
CA SER A 282 48.46 -20.63 10.31
C SER A 282 47.03 -20.91 9.85
N GLY A 283 46.46 -22.01 10.32
CA GLY A 283 45.05 -22.35 10.15
C GLY A 283 44.45 -22.77 11.49
N VAL A 284 43.27 -22.26 11.81
CA VAL A 284 42.57 -22.51 13.08
C VAL A 284 41.11 -22.85 12.78
N VAL A 285 40.60 -23.90 13.40
CA VAL A 285 39.17 -24.19 13.44
C VAL A 285 38.70 -23.92 14.87
N THR A 286 37.77 -22.98 15.02
CA THR A 286 37.23 -22.56 16.31
C THR A 286 35.81 -23.07 16.46
N VAL A 287 35.57 -23.83 17.53
CA VAL A 287 34.22 -24.23 17.95
C VAL A 287 33.85 -23.42 19.18
N THR A 288 32.83 -22.56 19.06
CA THR A 288 32.34 -21.75 20.18
C THR A 288 31.02 -22.31 20.68
N VAL A 289 31.00 -22.80 21.92
CA VAL A 289 29.80 -23.31 22.59
C VAL A 289 29.42 -22.36 23.74
N PRO A 290 28.30 -21.62 23.63
CA PRO A 290 27.88 -20.75 24.71
C PRO A 290 27.25 -21.55 25.86
N LEU A 291 27.95 -21.63 27.00
CA LEU A 291 27.47 -22.34 28.18
C LEU A 291 26.66 -21.45 29.14
N ILE A 292 27.14 -20.23 29.39
CA ILE A 292 26.52 -19.26 30.32
C ILE A 292 26.50 -17.88 29.67
N ASN A 293 25.29 -17.41 29.32
CA ASN A 293 25.09 -16.15 28.60
C ASN A 293 24.38 -15.08 29.45
N GLN A 294 24.52 -15.13 30.78
CA GLN A 294 23.91 -14.17 31.72
C GLN A 294 22.38 -13.98 31.54
N GLY A 295 21.69 -14.99 30.99
CA GLY A 295 20.24 -14.94 30.71
C GLY A 295 19.83 -14.21 29.42
N VAL A 296 20.76 -13.61 28.67
CA VAL A 296 20.48 -12.80 27.47
C VAL A 296 19.78 -13.61 26.37
N VAL A 297 20.32 -14.78 26.00
CA VAL A 297 19.72 -15.63 24.95
C VAL A 297 18.31 -16.11 25.34
N GLY A 298 18.10 -16.42 26.62
CA GLY A 298 16.75 -16.76 27.11
C GLY A 298 15.77 -15.59 26.98
N SER A 299 16.23 -14.37 27.27
CA SER A 299 15.45 -13.14 27.11
C SER A 299 15.11 -12.87 25.63
N GLN A 300 16.11 -12.97 24.73
CA GLN A 300 15.94 -12.77 23.29
C GLN A 300 14.93 -13.76 22.68
N ILE A 301 14.95 -15.02 23.10
CA ILE A 301 13.97 -16.02 22.66
C ILE A 301 12.55 -15.62 23.10
N ARG A 302 12.36 -15.21 24.37
CA ARG A 302 11.03 -14.78 24.86
C ARG A 302 10.55 -13.52 24.14
N ALA A 303 11.43 -12.55 23.91
CA ALA A 303 11.11 -11.36 23.15
C ALA A 303 10.72 -11.69 21.69
N ALA A 304 11.47 -12.59 21.03
CA ALA A 304 11.15 -13.03 19.68
C ALA A 304 9.79 -13.75 19.60
N ILE A 305 9.45 -14.58 20.59
CA ILE A 305 8.15 -15.26 20.68
C ILE A 305 7.02 -14.23 20.85
N ALA A 306 7.18 -13.27 21.76
CA ALA A 306 6.19 -12.21 21.98
C ALA A 306 5.98 -11.36 20.71
N ASN A 307 7.05 -11.05 19.98
CA ASN A 307 6.97 -10.35 18.70
C ASN A 307 6.23 -11.17 17.63
N GLN A 308 6.50 -12.48 17.53
CA GLN A 308 5.77 -13.37 16.60
C GLN A 308 4.28 -13.50 16.98
N GLN A 309 3.96 -13.52 18.26
CA GLN A 309 2.57 -13.52 18.74
C GLN A 309 1.86 -12.20 18.39
N SER A 310 2.53 -11.05 18.57
CA SER A 310 2.01 -9.75 18.14
C SER A 310 1.72 -9.70 16.64
N LEU A 311 2.62 -10.23 15.81
CA LEU A 311 2.39 -10.34 14.35
C LEU A 311 1.21 -11.26 14.01
N SER A 312 0.95 -12.30 14.80
CA SER A 312 -0.21 -13.19 14.60
C SER A 312 -1.53 -12.46 14.87
N PHE A 313 -1.58 -11.59 15.89
CA PHE A 313 -2.75 -10.75 16.14
C PHE A 313 -2.95 -9.69 15.06
N LEU A 314 -1.84 -9.13 14.53
CA LEU A 314 -1.90 -8.14 13.45
C LEU A 314 -2.49 -8.74 12.15
N ILE A 315 -2.31 -10.03 11.88
CA ILE A 315 -2.98 -10.69 10.74
C ILE A 315 -4.50 -10.61 10.89
N GLU A 316 -5.04 -10.92 12.06
CA GLU A 316 -6.48 -10.91 12.30
C GLU A 316 -7.05 -9.49 12.26
N ASP A 317 -6.34 -8.52 12.83
CA ASP A 317 -6.70 -7.10 12.74
C ASP A 317 -6.71 -6.62 11.27
N THR A 318 -5.67 -6.97 10.50
CA THR A 318 -5.56 -6.66 9.08
C THR A 318 -6.69 -7.30 8.28
N ARG A 319 -7.03 -8.57 8.56
CA ARG A 319 -8.16 -9.26 7.91
C ARG A 319 -9.46 -8.50 8.13
N ARG A 320 -9.80 -8.15 9.38
CA ARG A 320 -11.02 -7.39 9.70
C ARG A 320 -11.03 -6.02 9.04
N SER A 321 -9.88 -5.35 8.97
CA SER A 321 -9.75 -4.08 8.28
C SER A 321 -9.99 -4.21 6.78
N VAL A 322 -9.42 -5.25 6.14
CA VAL A 322 -9.63 -5.53 4.71
C VAL A 322 -11.09 -5.86 4.44
N ASP A 323 -11.72 -6.72 5.26
CA ASP A 323 -13.12 -7.10 5.11
C ASP A 323 -14.05 -5.88 5.26
N SER A 324 -13.81 -5.04 6.27
CA SER A 324 -14.58 -3.82 6.49
C SER A 324 -14.43 -2.83 5.33
N ALA A 325 -13.19 -2.63 4.85
CA ALA A 325 -12.92 -1.73 3.73
C ALA A 325 -13.55 -2.24 2.42
N LEU A 326 -13.48 -3.55 2.17
CA LEU A 326 -14.09 -4.21 1.02
C LEU A 326 -15.61 -4.09 1.06
N LEU A 327 -16.24 -4.34 2.22
CA LEU A 327 -17.68 -4.20 2.39
C LEU A 327 -18.15 -2.76 2.12
N ASN A 328 -17.41 -1.77 2.62
CA ASN A 328 -17.71 -0.37 2.37
C ASN A 328 -17.59 -0.01 0.88
N ALA A 329 -16.51 -0.43 0.21
CA ALA A 329 -16.33 -0.21 -1.22
C ALA A 329 -17.41 -0.91 -2.06
N TRP A 330 -17.78 -2.14 -1.68
CA TRP A 330 -18.84 -2.91 -2.32
C TRP A 330 -20.21 -2.24 -2.18
N ASN A 331 -20.60 -1.84 -0.96
CA ASN A 331 -21.87 -1.15 -0.71
C ASN A 331 -21.94 0.19 -1.45
N GLN A 332 -20.83 0.93 -1.50
CA GLN A 332 -20.74 2.17 -2.28
C GLN A 332 -20.93 1.89 -3.79
N SER A 333 -20.32 0.83 -4.32
CA SER A 333 -20.49 0.42 -5.72
C SER A 333 -21.93 0.05 -6.04
N ILE A 334 -22.61 -0.74 -5.19
CA ILE A 334 -24.03 -1.10 -5.40
C ILE A 334 -24.91 0.15 -5.33
N THR A 335 -24.73 0.98 -4.31
CA THR A 335 -25.54 2.19 -4.12
C THR A 335 -25.38 3.15 -5.28
N SER A 336 -24.15 3.33 -5.78
CA SER A 336 -23.90 4.18 -6.95
C SER A 336 -24.52 3.62 -8.24
N GLN A 337 -24.60 2.30 -8.41
CA GLN A 337 -25.32 1.68 -9.53
C GLN A 337 -26.80 2.05 -9.51
N ASP A 338 -27.45 1.95 -8.35
CA ASP A 338 -28.86 2.34 -8.19
C ASP A 338 -29.06 3.84 -8.40
N GLN A 339 -28.13 4.66 -7.93
CA GLN A 339 -28.14 6.11 -8.16
C GLN A 339 -28.00 6.47 -9.64
N VAL A 340 -27.22 5.72 -10.43
CA VAL A 340 -27.13 5.94 -11.88
C VAL A 340 -28.47 5.61 -12.54
N THR A 341 -29.06 4.46 -12.24
CA THR A 341 -30.36 4.04 -12.82
C THR A 341 -31.47 5.04 -12.47
N ASN A 342 -31.62 5.38 -11.19
CA ASN A 342 -32.63 6.34 -10.74
C ASN A 342 -32.33 7.76 -11.21
N GLY A 343 -31.05 8.14 -11.28
CA GLY A 343 -30.61 9.45 -11.78
C GLY A 343 -30.93 9.65 -13.26
N GLN A 344 -30.79 8.60 -14.08
CA GLN A 344 -31.20 8.62 -15.49
C GLN A 344 -32.70 8.88 -15.64
N ALA A 345 -33.52 8.10 -14.92
CA ALA A 345 -34.98 8.28 -14.92
C ALA A 345 -35.38 9.68 -14.40
N ALA A 346 -34.69 10.19 -13.37
CA ALA A 346 -34.93 11.52 -12.82
C ALA A 346 -34.60 12.63 -13.83
N VAL A 347 -33.51 12.51 -14.59
CA VAL A 347 -33.15 13.46 -15.65
C VAL A 347 -34.19 13.44 -16.78
N GLU A 348 -34.63 12.26 -17.20
CA GLU A 348 -35.66 12.11 -18.23
C GLU A 348 -37.00 12.74 -17.79
N ALA A 349 -37.46 12.41 -16.58
CA ALA A 349 -38.69 12.96 -16.02
C ALA A 349 -38.61 14.48 -15.83
N ALA A 350 -37.48 15.00 -15.34
CA ALA A 350 -37.28 16.44 -15.18
C ALA A 350 -37.23 17.18 -16.53
N GLN A 351 -36.69 16.54 -17.58
CA GLN A 351 -36.68 17.09 -18.93
C GLN A 351 -38.11 17.19 -19.51
N VAL A 352 -38.90 16.12 -19.39
CA VAL A 352 -40.30 16.11 -19.83
C VAL A 352 -41.13 17.17 -19.08
N ALA A 353 -40.92 17.29 -17.76
CA ALA A 353 -41.58 18.31 -16.95
C ALA A 353 -41.22 19.72 -17.43
N LEU A 354 -39.93 19.99 -17.69
CA LEU A 354 -39.46 21.28 -18.19
C LEU A 354 -40.07 21.62 -19.55
N ASP A 355 -40.13 20.66 -20.47
CA ASP A 355 -40.72 20.87 -21.79
C ASP A 355 -42.24 21.13 -21.70
N GLY A 356 -42.93 20.48 -20.75
CA GLY A 356 -44.33 20.75 -20.43
C GLY A 356 -44.55 22.17 -19.88
N VAL A 357 -43.75 22.58 -18.88
CA VAL A 357 -43.86 23.90 -18.26
C VAL A 357 -43.49 25.02 -19.23
N ARG A 358 -42.46 24.82 -20.08
CA ARG A 358 -42.08 25.79 -21.12
C ARG A 358 -43.19 26.01 -22.14
N ARG A 359 -43.88 24.96 -22.58
CA ARG A 359 -45.05 25.09 -23.48
C ARG A 359 -46.20 25.84 -22.81
N GLY A 360 -46.54 25.46 -21.59
CA GLY A 360 -47.59 26.16 -20.84
C GLY A 360 -47.26 27.62 -20.55
N PHE A 361 -45.99 27.97 -20.35
CA PHE A 361 -45.55 29.36 -20.18
C PHE A 361 -45.60 30.16 -21.48
N ALA A 362 -45.28 29.51 -22.62
CA ALA A 362 -45.43 30.12 -23.92
C ALA A 362 -46.89 30.51 -24.21
N GLU A 363 -47.84 29.66 -23.80
CA GLU A 363 -49.29 29.84 -23.94
C GLU A 363 -49.93 30.71 -22.83
N GLY A 364 -49.18 31.07 -21.78
CA GLY A 364 -49.66 31.92 -20.68
C GLY A 364 -50.38 31.18 -19.54
N PHE A 365 -50.43 29.84 -19.56
CA PHE A 365 -51.06 29.01 -18.52
C PHE A 365 -50.15 28.65 -17.33
N ARG A 366 -48.87 29.01 -17.40
CA ARG A 366 -47.85 28.72 -16.37
C ARG A 366 -47.08 29.99 -16.04
N SER A 367 -46.54 30.05 -14.83
CA SER A 367 -45.73 31.19 -14.38
C SER A 367 -44.26 31.11 -14.82
N ASN A 368 -43.58 32.25 -14.88
CA ASN A 368 -42.12 32.32 -15.10
C ASN A 368 -41.36 31.58 -13.99
N PHE A 369 -41.85 31.67 -12.76
CA PHE A 369 -41.31 30.97 -11.61
C PHE A 369 -41.31 29.45 -11.79
N GLU A 370 -42.39 28.86 -12.34
CA GLU A 370 -42.45 27.42 -12.60
C GLU A 370 -41.41 26.97 -13.64
N VAL A 371 -41.12 27.79 -14.66
CA VAL A 371 -40.05 27.50 -15.65
C VAL A 371 -38.70 27.48 -14.94
N LEU A 372 -38.39 28.51 -14.13
CA LEU A 372 -37.14 28.61 -13.39
C LEU A 372 -36.97 27.43 -12.40
N ASP A 373 -38.03 27.06 -11.66
CA ASP A 373 -38.02 25.92 -10.75
C ASP A 373 -37.77 24.60 -11.51
N SER A 374 -38.44 24.41 -12.65
CA SER A 374 -38.27 23.20 -13.46
C SER A 374 -36.87 23.10 -14.07
N GLU A 375 -36.27 24.21 -14.51
CA GLU A 375 -34.87 24.26 -14.95
C GLU A 375 -33.90 23.90 -13.82
N GLN A 376 -34.15 24.41 -12.61
CA GLN A 376 -33.35 24.08 -11.43
C GLN A 376 -33.45 22.59 -11.08
N ARG A 377 -34.63 21.98 -11.16
CA ARG A 377 -34.81 20.53 -10.94
C ARG A 377 -34.05 19.70 -11.97
N LEU A 378 -34.11 20.06 -13.25
CA LEU A 378 -33.35 19.38 -14.31
C LEU A 378 -31.84 19.51 -14.08
N LEU A 379 -31.36 20.72 -13.76
CA LEU A 379 -29.95 20.96 -13.43
C LEU A 379 -29.50 20.07 -12.26
N ASN A 380 -30.25 20.06 -11.16
CA ASN A 380 -29.93 19.23 -9.99
C ASN A 380 -29.90 17.73 -10.35
N ALA A 381 -30.89 17.25 -11.13
CA ALA A 381 -30.93 15.85 -11.58
C ALA A 381 -29.70 15.50 -12.44
N GLN A 382 -29.29 16.38 -13.35
CA GLN A 382 -28.10 16.17 -14.19
C GLN A 382 -26.81 16.14 -13.37
N LEU A 383 -26.68 17.01 -12.35
CA LEU A 383 -25.54 17.01 -11.44
C LEU A 383 -25.49 15.74 -10.59
N ILE A 384 -26.63 15.28 -10.07
CA ILE A 384 -26.72 14.01 -9.31
C ILE A 384 -26.29 12.84 -10.20
N LEU A 385 -26.81 12.75 -11.43
CA LEU A 385 -26.44 11.69 -12.37
C LEU A 385 -24.94 11.71 -12.70
N ALA A 386 -24.36 12.88 -12.98
CA ALA A 386 -22.94 12.99 -13.29
C ALA A 386 -22.05 12.53 -12.12
N ASN A 387 -22.43 12.85 -10.88
CA ASN A 387 -21.74 12.38 -9.68
C ASN A 387 -21.93 10.88 -9.45
N ALA A 388 -23.13 10.34 -9.70
CA ALA A 388 -23.43 8.92 -9.56
C ALA A 388 -22.60 8.06 -10.53
N GLN A 389 -22.49 8.48 -11.80
CA GLN A 389 -21.67 7.81 -12.81
C GLN A 389 -20.19 7.76 -12.42
N TYR A 390 -19.65 8.87 -11.91
CA TYR A 390 -18.31 8.91 -11.33
C TYR A 390 -18.16 7.93 -10.17
N SER A 391 -19.10 7.97 -9.22
CA SER A 391 -19.04 7.19 -7.97
C SER A 391 -19.12 5.69 -8.25
N GLN A 392 -19.86 5.30 -9.29
CA GLN A 392 -19.94 3.92 -9.78
C GLN A 392 -18.59 3.42 -10.28
N TYR A 393 -17.96 4.15 -11.18
CA TYR A 393 -16.69 3.72 -11.74
C TYR A 393 -15.56 3.72 -10.70
N ALA A 394 -15.47 4.78 -9.90
CA ALA A 394 -14.50 4.87 -8.81
C ALA A 394 -14.74 3.79 -7.75
N GLY A 395 -15.99 3.51 -7.39
CA GLY A 395 -16.35 2.44 -6.45
C GLY A 395 -15.92 1.06 -6.94
N GLN A 396 -16.18 0.74 -8.21
CA GLN A 396 -15.74 -0.51 -8.85
C GLN A 396 -14.22 -0.64 -8.87
N ALA A 397 -13.50 0.42 -9.22
CA ALA A 397 -12.04 0.43 -9.20
C ALA A 397 -11.48 0.22 -7.78
N ASN A 398 -12.12 0.81 -6.77
CA ASN A 398 -11.73 0.66 -5.37
C ASN A 398 -11.89 -0.78 -4.87
N VAL A 399 -12.99 -1.45 -5.24
CA VAL A 399 -13.19 -2.89 -4.95
C VAL A 399 -12.04 -3.72 -5.54
N LEU A 400 -11.69 -3.50 -6.81
CA LEU A 400 -10.58 -4.22 -7.46
C LEU A 400 -9.22 -3.92 -6.82
N ALA A 401 -9.01 -2.70 -6.32
CA ALA A 401 -7.77 -2.31 -5.64
C ALA A 401 -7.58 -3.09 -4.32
N TYR A 402 -8.63 -3.21 -3.49
CA TYR A 402 -8.58 -4.00 -2.24
C TYR A 402 -8.36 -5.50 -2.48
N LEU A 403 -8.89 -6.03 -3.59
CA LEU A 403 -8.64 -7.41 -4.02
C LEU A 403 -7.24 -7.62 -4.61
N GLY A 404 -6.49 -6.54 -4.89
CA GLY A 404 -5.20 -6.58 -5.57
C GLY A 404 -5.30 -6.96 -7.05
N ARG A 405 -6.47 -6.78 -7.68
CA ARG A 405 -6.78 -7.17 -9.06
C ARG A 405 -6.83 -5.99 -10.04
N LEU A 406 -6.79 -4.75 -9.55
CA LEU A 406 -6.86 -3.57 -10.42
C LEU A 406 -5.70 -3.56 -11.42
N GLN A 407 -4.52 -4.02 -11.02
CA GLN A 407 -3.37 -4.17 -11.92
C GLN A 407 -3.66 -5.04 -13.16
N ALA A 408 -4.30 -6.20 -12.97
CA ALA A 408 -4.62 -7.11 -14.06
C ALA A 408 -5.77 -6.58 -14.93
N ALA A 409 -6.73 -5.87 -14.33
CA ALA A 409 -7.87 -5.29 -15.04
C ALA A 409 -7.51 -4.03 -15.83
N ALA A 410 -6.55 -3.24 -15.33
CA ALA A 410 -6.20 -1.94 -15.87
C ALA A 410 -5.03 -1.99 -16.88
N ILE A 411 -4.19 -3.03 -16.83
CA ILE A 411 -2.98 -3.20 -17.67
C ILE A 411 -3.22 -4.22 -18.81
N ASP A 412 -4.45 -4.34 -19.33
CA ASP A 412 -4.72 -5.15 -20.54
C ASP A 412 -4.17 -4.49 -21.84
N GLN A 413 -3.49 -3.34 -21.71
CA GLN A 413 -2.89 -2.58 -22.80
C GLN A 413 -1.38 -2.36 -22.58
N ALA A 414 -0.57 -3.34 -23.00
CA ALA A 414 0.81 -3.18 -23.47
C ALA A 414 1.88 -2.53 -22.54
N VAL A 415 1.76 -2.60 -21.20
CA VAL A 415 2.84 -2.17 -20.28
C VAL A 415 3.62 -3.39 -19.78
N ALA A 416 4.95 -3.36 -19.91
CA ALA A 416 5.81 -4.37 -19.30
C ALA A 416 5.72 -4.28 -17.77
N ILE A 417 5.14 -5.30 -17.14
CA ILE A 417 5.03 -5.44 -15.69
C ILE A 417 6.44 -5.56 -15.11
N TYR A 418 6.71 -4.86 -13.99
CA TYR A 418 7.99 -4.93 -13.30
C TYR A 418 8.24 -6.34 -12.75
N ASP A 419 9.34 -6.98 -13.17
CA ASP A 419 9.78 -8.26 -12.61
C ASP A 419 10.44 -8.05 -11.24
N SER A 420 9.66 -8.34 -10.20
CA SER A 420 10.08 -8.24 -8.80
C SER A 420 11.08 -9.32 -8.35
N ALA A 421 11.34 -10.35 -9.16
CA ALA A 421 12.26 -11.43 -8.85
C ALA A 421 13.60 -11.33 -9.59
N ALA A 422 13.64 -10.66 -10.73
CA ALA A 422 14.85 -10.53 -11.56
C ALA A 422 16.07 -10.02 -10.80
N ASN A 423 15.91 -9.02 -9.93
CA ASN A 423 17.04 -8.43 -9.20
C ASN A 423 17.64 -9.42 -8.20
N LEU A 424 16.81 -10.00 -7.34
CA LEU A 424 17.27 -11.02 -6.39
C LEU A 424 17.95 -12.20 -7.09
N GLU A 425 17.39 -12.70 -8.20
CA GLU A 425 17.98 -13.80 -8.97
C GLU A 425 19.34 -13.41 -9.58
N LYS A 426 19.45 -12.19 -10.11
CA LYS A 426 20.73 -11.64 -10.60
C LYS A 426 21.77 -11.56 -9.49
N GLN A 427 21.40 -11.08 -8.30
CA GLN A 427 22.34 -10.95 -7.17
C GLN A 427 22.73 -12.31 -6.59
N LYS A 428 21.78 -13.25 -6.51
CA LYS A 428 22.08 -14.64 -6.13
C LYS A 428 23.11 -15.26 -7.08
N ARG A 429 22.94 -15.12 -8.40
CA ARG A 429 23.89 -15.66 -9.39
C ARG A 429 25.25 -14.99 -9.35
N SER A 430 25.30 -13.67 -9.16
CA SER A 430 26.57 -12.93 -9.18
C SER A 430 27.38 -13.08 -7.89
N GLN A 431 26.74 -13.32 -6.75
CA GLN A 431 27.39 -13.20 -5.45
C GLN A 431 27.41 -14.49 -4.61
N LEU A 432 26.67 -15.54 -4.99
CA LEU A 432 26.73 -16.84 -4.30
C LEU A 432 27.74 -17.75 -5.00
N SER A 433 28.88 -17.99 -4.36
CA SER A 433 29.91 -18.96 -4.79
C SER A 433 29.39 -20.40 -4.67
N PRO A 434 29.82 -21.36 -5.52
CA PRO A 434 29.40 -22.77 -5.43
C PRO A 434 29.61 -23.41 -4.04
N PHE A 435 30.57 -22.94 -3.26
CA PHE A 435 30.79 -23.41 -1.88
C PHE A 435 29.67 -22.99 -0.90
N THR A 436 28.93 -21.90 -1.19
CA THR A 436 27.81 -21.45 -0.33
C THR A 436 26.65 -22.45 -0.32
N ALA A 437 26.41 -23.16 -1.42
CA ALA A 437 25.36 -24.18 -1.50
C ALA A 437 25.64 -25.37 -0.57
N ILE A 438 26.92 -25.79 -0.49
CA ILE A 438 27.35 -26.90 0.36
C ILE A 438 27.23 -26.50 1.84
N VAL A 439 27.74 -25.32 2.22
CA VAL A 439 27.68 -24.84 3.62
C VAL A 439 26.23 -24.59 4.07
N ARG A 440 25.37 -24.04 3.20
CA ARG A 440 23.94 -23.87 3.48
C ARG A 440 23.25 -25.22 3.74
N ALA A 441 23.58 -26.26 2.98
CA ALA A 441 22.99 -27.58 3.15
C ALA A 441 23.27 -28.14 4.56
N PHE A 442 24.51 -28.05 5.05
CA PHE A 442 24.88 -28.49 6.39
C PHE A 442 24.21 -27.70 7.51
N ASP A 443 24.14 -26.36 7.42
CA ASP A 443 23.52 -25.53 8.46
C ASP A 443 21.98 -25.67 8.46
N SER A 444 21.37 -25.94 7.31
CA SER A 444 19.92 -26.09 7.17
C SER A 444 19.35 -27.38 7.77
N ILE A 445 20.16 -28.44 7.92
CA ILE A 445 19.73 -29.72 8.53
C ILE A 445 19.35 -29.54 10.01
N GLN A 446 19.92 -28.54 10.66
CA GLN A 446 19.70 -28.25 12.09
C GLN A 446 18.50 -27.30 12.32
N VAL A 447 17.88 -26.80 11.25
CA VAL A 447 16.63 -26.04 11.31
C VAL A 447 15.49 -27.00 10.94
N PRO A 448 14.38 -27.09 11.72
CA PRO A 448 13.24 -27.89 11.30
C PRO A 448 12.75 -27.41 9.93
N SER A 449 12.69 -28.32 8.95
CA SER A 449 12.37 -27.99 7.57
C SER A 449 11.02 -27.28 7.48
N SER A 450 11.02 -26.00 7.09
CA SER A 450 9.81 -25.28 6.68
C SER A 450 9.44 -25.62 5.23
N ARG A 451 9.50 -26.91 4.86
CA ARG A 451 8.92 -27.38 3.58
C ARG A 451 7.46 -26.96 3.57
N ASN A 452 7.10 -26.11 2.61
CA ASN A 452 5.74 -25.74 2.18
C ASN A 452 4.64 -26.36 3.04
N ARG A 453 4.43 -25.80 4.24
CA ARG A 453 3.21 -26.11 4.98
C ARG A 453 2.22 -25.07 4.51
N ALA A 454 1.17 -25.51 3.81
CA ALA A 454 -0.02 -24.71 3.58
C ALA A 454 -0.41 -24.06 4.92
N ALA A 455 -0.90 -22.81 4.88
CA ALA A 455 -1.28 -22.06 6.07
C ALA A 455 -2.09 -22.98 7.01
N PRO A 456 -1.67 -23.13 8.29
CA PRO A 456 -2.36 -24.04 9.19
C PRO A 456 -3.79 -23.54 9.40
N ILE A 457 -4.76 -24.45 9.29
CA ILE A 457 -6.09 -24.22 9.86
C ILE A 457 -5.87 -24.19 11.38
N LEU A 458 -6.10 -23.03 11.99
CA LEU A 458 -5.92 -22.83 13.42
C LEU A 458 -7.04 -23.58 14.16
N PRO A 459 -6.73 -24.56 15.04
CA PRO A 459 -7.71 -25.05 16.00
C PRO A 459 -7.96 -23.97 17.08
N PRO A 460 -9.19 -23.87 17.63
CA PRO A 460 -9.49 -22.93 18.71
C PRO A 460 -8.64 -23.23 19.95
N ALA A 461 -8.08 -22.19 20.54
CA ALA A 461 -7.16 -22.28 21.68
C ALA A 461 -7.87 -22.84 22.93
N THR A 462 -7.31 -23.88 23.54
CA THR A 462 -7.70 -24.42 24.85
C THR A 462 -6.55 -24.26 25.85
N ASP A 463 -6.77 -23.34 26.81
CA ASP A 463 -6.12 -23.14 28.12
C ASP A 463 -4.67 -22.61 28.22
N THR A 464 -4.30 -21.77 29.21
CA THR A 464 -5.05 -20.97 30.20
C THR A 464 -4.18 -19.76 30.61
N THR A 465 -4.82 -18.60 30.81
CA THR A 465 -4.26 -17.26 31.17
C THR A 465 -3.75 -16.38 30.03
N VAL A 466 -4.69 -16.04 29.14
CA VAL A 466 -4.73 -14.79 28.36
C VAL A 466 -6.15 -14.26 28.53
N ILE A 467 -6.34 -13.03 29.01
CA ILE A 467 -7.65 -12.37 28.90
C ILE A 467 -7.81 -12.04 27.42
N ALA A 468 -8.72 -12.75 26.78
CA ALA A 468 -9.00 -12.58 25.37
C ALA A 468 -9.65 -11.20 25.16
N ALA A 469 -9.04 -10.36 24.32
CA ALA A 469 -9.79 -9.33 23.60
C ALA A 469 -10.58 -10.02 22.46
N VAL A 470 -11.45 -10.96 22.82
CA VAL A 470 -12.53 -11.38 21.94
C VAL A 470 -13.64 -10.39 22.21
N ALA A 471 -13.67 -9.31 21.43
CA ALA A 471 -14.95 -8.69 21.17
C ALA A 471 -15.78 -9.76 20.43
N PRO A 472 -16.97 -10.14 20.93
CA PRO A 472 -17.90 -10.90 20.09
C PRO A 472 -18.07 -10.15 18.77
N PRO A 473 -18.28 -10.86 17.63
CA PRO A 473 -18.72 -10.18 16.42
C PRO A 473 -19.91 -9.28 16.79
N PRO A 474 -20.02 -8.05 16.24
CA PRO A 474 -21.16 -7.20 16.53
C PRO A 474 -22.45 -7.97 16.21
N SER A 475 -23.09 -8.47 17.25
CA SER A 475 -24.33 -9.21 17.17
C SER A 475 -25.45 -8.20 17.29
N GLY A 476 -26.04 -7.91 16.16
CA GLY A 476 -27.21 -7.06 15.98
C GLY A 476 -27.61 -7.15 14.51
N PRO A 477 -28.87 -6.92 14.15
CA PRO A 477 -29.22 -6.77 12.75
C PRO A 477 -28.36 -5.64 12.19
N LEU A 478 -27.43 -5.96 11.28
CA LEU A 478 -26.86 -4.95 10.39
C LEU A 478 -28.06 -4.32 9.70
N ALA A 479 -28.15 -2.99 9.71
CA ALA A 479 -29.32 -2.25 9.25
C ALA A 479 -29.68 -2.69 7.81
N THR A 480 -30.66 -3.57 7.70
CA THR A 480 -31.23 -4.00 6.43
C THR A 480 -32.27 -3.00 5.93
N THR A 481 -32.63 -2.01 6.76
CA THR A 481 -33.47 -0.86 6.43
C THR A 481 -33.09 0.35 7.29
N LEU A 482 -33.29 1.56 6.76
CA LEU A 482 -33.23 2.82 7.53
C LEU A 482 -34.25 2.77 8.68
N PRO A 483 -33.95 3.35 9.87
CA PRO A 483 -34.95 3.53 10.92
C PRO A 483 -35.90 4.64 10.49
N VAL A 484 -36.86 4.30 9.64
CA VAL A 484 -37.98 5.15 9.31
C VAL A 484 -39.22 4.27 9.39
N ASP A 485 -39.92 4.36 10.53
CA ASP A 485 -41.35 4.06 10.59
C ASP A 485 -42.03 4.91 9.48
N PRO A 486 -43.03 4.39 8.74
CA PRO A 486 -43.77 5.12 7.70
C PRO A 486 -44.36 6.49 8.13
N THR A 487 -44.27 6.86 9.40
CA THR A 487 -44.72 8.16 9.95
C THR A 487 -43.61 9.18 10.26
N GLY A 488 -42.32 8.87 10.05
CA GLY A 488 -41.24 9.87 10.06
C GLY A 488 -40.91 10.52 11.41
N ARG A 489 -41.20 9.86 12.54
CA ARG A 489 -40.76 10.31 13.88
C ARG A 489 -39.58 9.48 14.40
N PRO A 490 -38.60 10.09 15.10
CA PRO A 490 -37.52 9.34 15.75
C PRO A 490 -38.09 8.47 16.88
N THR A 491 -37.71 7.19 16.91
CA THR A 491 -38.01 6.27 18.01
C THR A 491 -37.25 6.68 19.27
N PRO A 492 -37.90 6.75 20.45
CA PRO A 492 -37.18 7.00 21.69
C PRO A 492 -36.32 5.78 22.06
N PRO A 493 -35.18 5.97 22.74
CA PRO A 493 -34.31 4.88 23.15
C PRO A 493 -35.05 3.95 24.13
N GLU A 494 -35.02 2.64 23.84
CA GLU A 494 -35.51 1.61 24.74
C GLU A 494 -34.70 1.61 26.03
N GLY A 495 -35.30 2.05 27.13
CA GLY A 495 -34.63 2.06 28.42
C GLY A 495 -35.32 2.87 29.50
N GLU A 496 -36.64 2.72 29.70
CA GLU A 496 -37.24 3.10 30.97
C GLU A 496 -38.39 2.14 31.32
N ALA A 497 -38.12 1.26 32.28
CA ALA A 497 -39.14 0.43 32.90
C ALA A 497 -40.15 1.34 33.63
N PRO A 498 -41.46 1.02 33.60
CA PRO A 498 -42.45 1.84 34.29
C PRO A 498 -42.27 1.72 35.81
N SER A 499 -41.84 2.81 36.46
CA SER A 499 -41.91 2.94 37.90
C SER A 499 -43.38 3.02 38.33
N GLN A 500 -43.91 1.93 38.87
CA GLN A 500 -45.10 1.98 39.70
C GLN A 500 -44.77 2.77 40.97
N ARG A 501 -45.53 3.84 41.27
CA ARG A 501 -46.39 3.94 42.47
C ARG A 501 -46.85 5.39 42.76
N ARG A 502 -48.18 5.46 42.93
CA ARG A 502 -49.04 6.42 43.64
C ARG A 502 -49.25 7.81 43.07
#